data_AF-I1W6J7-F1
#
_entry.id   AF-I1W6J7-F1
#
_cell.length_a   1.000
_cell.length_b   1.000
_cell.length_c   1.000
_cell.angle_alpha   90.00
_cell.angle_beta   90.00
_cell.angle_gamma   90.00
#
_symmetry.space_group_name_H-M   'P 1'
#
loop_
_entity.id
_entity.type
_entity.pdbx_description
1 polymer ?
#
loop_
_entity_poly.entity_id
_entity_poly.type
_entity_poly.pdbx_seq_one_letter_code
_entity_poly.pdbx_strand_id
1 'polypeptide(L)'
;NNGLRREIRQRMGEDLDNMDIDELRGLEQNLHDSVKAVRERKYHVLQTQTETYKKKVKHPTEAYNNLVRALQMREDDPVYGYVDDEASQFEGALALANGGTHMYALRLQPNQPNLH
;
A
#
# COMPACT_ATOMS: atom_id res chain seq x y z
N ASN A 1 40.70 -18.06 -11.69
CA ASN A 1 39.59 -17.32 -12.34
C ASN A 1 40.13 -16.03 -12.95
N ASN A 2 41.00 -16.16 -13.97
CA ASN A 2 41.70 -15.01 -14.56
C ASN A 2 40.93 -14.43 -15.75
N GLY A 3 40.18 -15.28 -16.47
CA GLY A 3 39.35 -14.87 -17.61
C GLY A 3 38.26 -13.87 -17.20
N LEU A 4 37.46 -14.18 -16.18
CA LEU A 4 36.40 -13.27 -15.71
C LEU A 4 36.96 -11.93 -15.22
N ARG A 5 38.10 -11.95 -14.52
CA ARG A 5 38.76 -10.71 -14.07
C ARG A 5 39.22 -9.85 -15.26
N ARG A 6 39.73 -10.49 -16.32
CA ARG A 6 40.10 -9.80 -17.55
C ARG A 6 38.86 -9.22 -18.24
N GLU A 7 37.77 -9.97 -18.34
CA GLU A 7 36.52 -9.48 -18.94
C GLU A 7 35.96 -8.26 -18.18
N ILE A 8 35.99 -8.29 -16.85
CA ILE A 8 35.57 -7.14 -16.03
C ILE A 8 36.44 -5.92 -16.33
N ARG A 9 37.78 -6.08 -16.38
CA ARG A 9 38.70 -4.99 -16.73
C ARG A 9 38.43 -4.43 -18.13
N GLN A 10 38.23 -5.30 -19.12
CA GLN A 10 37.85 -4.90 -20.47
C GLN A 10 36.55 -4.10 -20.50
N ARG A 11 35.51 -4.55 -19.77
CA ARG A 11 34.26 -3.79 -19.61
C ARG A 11 34.45 -2.45 -18.91
N MET A 12 35.51 -2.27 -18.12
CA MET A 12 35.90 -1.02 -17.46
C MET A 12 36.84 -0.14 -18.31
N GLY A 13 37.24 -0.60 -19.51
CA GLY A 13 38.14 0.13 -20.41
C GLY A 13 39.64 -0.18 -20.22
N GLU A 14 39.97 -1.27 -19.52
CA GLU A 14 41.34 -1.73 -19.24
C GLU A 14 41.67 -3.00 -20.06
N ASP A 15 42.95 -3.35 -20.22
CA ASP A 15 43.41 -4.57 -20.94
C ASP A 15 42.88 -4.71 -22.39
N LEU A 16 42.78 -3.59 -23.12
CA LEU A 16 42.24 -3.55 -24.50
C LEU A 16 43.29 -3.81 -25.59
N ASP A 17 44.59 -3.71 -25.28
CA ASP A 17 45.69 -3.73 -26.27
C ASP A 17 45.78 -5.03 -27.08
N ASN A 18 45.23 -6.13 -26.56
CA ASN A 18 45.26 -7.46 -27.19
C ASN A 18 43.94 -7.80 -27.90
N MET A 19 43.03 -6.84 -28.05
CA MET A 19 41.75 -7.03 -28.72
C MET A 19 41.83 -6.54 -30.17
N ASP A 20 41.25 -7.31 -31.09
CA ASP A 20 41.06 -6.84 -32.46
C ASP A 20 39.89 -5.84 -32.59
N ILE A 21 39.74 -5.24 -33.77
CA ILE A 21 38.71 -4.22 -34.02
C ILE A 21 37.28 -4.78 -33.92
N ASP A 22 37.07 -6.04 -34.27
CA ASP A 22 35.76 -6.68 -34.23
C ASP A 22 35.38 -7.03 -32.79
N GLU A 23 36.35 -7.49 -31.99
CA GLU A 23 36.22 -7.71 -30.56
C GLU A 23 35.93 -6.41 -29.80
N LEU A 24 36.62 -5.31 -30.14
CA LEU A 24 36.37 -3.99 -29.53
C LEU A 24 34.95 -3.47 -29.86
N ARG A 25 34.49 -3.63 -31.11
CA ARG A 25 33.12 -3.31 -31.51
C ARG A 25 32.09 -4.18 -30.80
N GLY A 26 32.38 -5.47 -30.67
CA GLY A 26 31.53 -6.40 -29.92
C GLY A 26 31.40 -6.01 -28.45
N LEU A 27 32.50 -5.60 -27.82
CA LEU A 27 32.53 -5.11 -26.44
C LEU A 27 31.72 -3.82 -26.28
N GLU A 28 31.90 -2.85 -27.18
CA GLU A 28 31.13 -1.60 -27.18
C GLU A 28 29.63 -1.85 -27.26
N GLN A 29 29.20 -2.68 -28.22
CA GLN A 29 27.78 -3.04 -28.39
C GLN A 29 27.24 -3.77 -27.15
N ASN A 30 28.00 -4.71 -26.58
CA ASN A 30 27.60 -5.42 -25.37
C ASN A 30 27.41 -4.48 -24.18
N LEU A 31 28.31 -3.52 -23.99
CA LEU A 31 28.20 -2.50 -22.95
C LEU A 31 26.98 -1.61 -23.16
N HIS A 32 26.76 -1.16 -24.40
CA HIS A 32 25.60 -0.36 -24.76
C HIS A 32 24.28 -1.07 -24.40
N ASP A 33 24.13 -2.31 -24.83
CA ASP A 33 22.93 -3.11 -24.57
C ASP A 33 22.75 -3.43 -23.08
N SER A 34 23.85 -3.73 -22.37
CA SER A 34 23.82 -3.97 -20.93
C SER A 34 23.35 -2.74 -20.15
N VAL A 35 23.89 -1.56 -20.47
CA VAL A 35 23.49 -0.29 -19.83
C VAL A 35 22.04 0.04 -20.15
N LYS A 36 21.60 -0.18 -21.39
CA LYS A 36 20.21 0.01 -21.81
C LYS A 36 19.27 -0.88 -20.98
N ALA A 37 19.55 -2.18 -20.87
CA ALA A 37 18.72 -3.11 -20.10
C ALA A 37 18.63 -2.73 -18.62
N VAL A 38 19.76 -2.33 -18.00
CA VAL A 38 19.78 -1.85 -16.61
C VAL A 38 18.92 -0.59 -16.44
N ARG A 39 19.03 0.35 -17.38
CA ARG A 39 18.28 1.61 -17.36
C ARG A 39 16.77 1.38 -17.53
N GLU A 40 16.37 0.55 -18.47
CA GLU A 40 14.97 0.17 -18.70
C GLU A 40 14.37 -0.47 -17.45
N ARG A 41 15.06 -1.44 -16.85
CA ARG A 41 14.62 -2.08 -15.60
C ARG A 41 14.51 -1.09 -14.45
N LYS A 42 15.50 -0.19 -14.31
CA LYS A 42 15.47 0.87 -13.28
C LYS A 42 14.26 1.77 -13.44
N TYR A 43 13.99 2.27 -14.65
CA TYR A 43 12.84 3.13 -14.89
C TYR A 43 11.51 2.42 -14.73
N HIS A 44 11.41 1.15 -15.14
CA HIS A 44 10.21 0.36 -14.92
C HIS A 44 9.88 0.20 -13.43
N VAL A 45 10.88 -0.08 -12.59
CA VAL A 45 10.72 -0.18 -11.14
C VAL A 45 10.27 1.17 -10.57
N LEU A 46 10.94 2.27 -10.94
CA LEU A 46 10.59 3.61 -10.47
C LEU A 46 9.17 4.01 -10.88
N GLN A 47 8.77 3.74 -12.12
CA GLN A 47 7.42 4.00 -12.61
C GLN A 47 6.39 3.22 -11.80
N THR A 48 6.57 1.91 -11.66
CA THR A 48 5.62 1.04 -10.94
C THR A 48 5.48 1.43 -9.48
N GLN A 49 6.59 1.76 -8.81
CA GLN A 49 6.57 2.26 -7.43
C GLN A 49 5.83 3.59 -7.34
N THR A 50 6.11 4.53 -8.25
CA THR A 50 5.45 5.84 -8.29
C THR A 50 3.93 5.69 -8.48
N GLU A 51 3.51 4.85 -9.43
CA GLU A 51 2.09 4.57 -9.66
C GLU A 51 1.41 3.91 -8.46
N THR A 52 2.13 3.01 -7.77
CA THR A 52 1.64 2.36 -6.55
C THR A 52 1.41 3.38 -5.44
N TYR A 53 2.37 4.27 -5.20
CA TYR A 53 2.22 5.32 -4.19
C TYR A 53 1.17 6.36 -4.57
N LYS A 54 1.05 6.71 -5.85
CA LYS A 54 -0.03 7.56 -6.35
C LYS A 54 -1.41 6.96 -6.03
N LYS A 55 -1.59 5.66 -6.23
CA LYS A 55 -2.82 4.93 -5.86
C LYS A 55 -3.04 4.90 -4.35
N LYS A 56 -1.99 4.65 -3.56
CA LYS A 56 -2.05 4.65 -2.08
C LYS A 56 -2.51 6.00 -1.50
N VAL A 57 -2.18 7.11 -2.16
CA VAL A 57 -2.67 8.43 -1.75
C VAL A 57 -4.09 8.66 -2.27
N LYS A 58 -4.32 8.40 -3.56
CA LYS A 58 -5.60 8.70 -4.22
C LYS A 58 -6.78 7.93 -3.61
N HIS A 59 -6.63 6.62 -3.36
CA HIS A 59 -7.72 5.78 -2.87
C HIS A 59 -8.32 6.22 -1.53
N PRO A 60 -7.54 6.42 -0.44
CA PRO A 60 -8.09 6.90 0.81
C PRO A 60 -8.63 8.33 0.72
N THR A 61 -8.02 9.22 -0.08
CA THR A 61 -8.55 10.57 -0.30
C THR A 61 -9.92 10.53 -0.98
N GLU A 62 -10.10 9.68 -2.00
CA GLU A 62 -11.39 9.49 -2.65
C GLU A 62 -12.43 8.88 -1.70
N ALA A 63 -12.05 7.86 -0.92
CA ALA A 63 -12.93 7.25 0.07
C ALA A 63 -13.39 8.26 1.13
N TYR A 64 -12.46 9.09 1.64
CA TYR A 64 -12.77 10.16 2.59
C TYR A 64 -13.73 11.19 1.99
N ASN A 65 -13.45 11.69 0.79
CA ASN A 65 -14.31 12.67 0.12
C ASN A 65 -15.71 12.12 -0.13
N ASN A 66 -15.82 10.84 -0.53
CA ASN A 66 -17.10 10.17 -0.72
C ASN A 66 -17.88 10.05 0.60
N LEU A 67 -17.21 9.71 1.70
CA LEU A 67 -17.84 9.65 3.02
C LEU A 67 -18.36 11.02 3.47
N VAL A 68 -17.54 12.06 3.37
CA VAL A 68 -17.94 13.44 3.71
C VAL A 68 -19.15 13.86 2.90
N ARG A 69 -19.16 13.60 1.59
CA ARG A 69 -20.30 13.91 0.72
C ARG A 69 -21.57 13.16 1.13
N ALA A 70 -21.46 11.88 1.49
CA ALA A 70 -22.60 11.07 1.94
C ALA A 70 -23.17 11.57 3.28
N LEU A 71 -22.30 12.04 4.19
CA LEU A 71 -22.73 12.64 5.45
C LEU A 71 -23.44 13.99 5.24
N GLN A 72 -22.90 14.85 4.37
CA GLN A 72 -23.53 16.14 4.04
C GLN A 72 -24.92 15.95 3.39
N MET A 73 -25.06 14.99 2.49
CA MET A 73 -26.37 14.67 1.87
C MET A 73 -27.38 14.12 2.88
N ARG A 74 -26.94 13.59 4.02
CA ARG A 74 -27.82 13.09 5.09
C ARG A 74 -28.25 14.20 6.06
N GLU A 75 -27.50 15.30 6.15
CA GLU A 75 -27.83 16.44 7.00
C GLU A 75 -29.00 17.27 6.42
N ASP A 76 -29.18 17.24 5.10
CA ASP A 76 -30.31 17.85 4.38
C ASP A 76 -31.62 17.02 4.46
N ASP A 77 -31.59 15.83 5.07
CA ASP A 77 -32.75 14.95 5.26
C ASP A 77 -33.19 15.02 6.73
N PRO A 78 -34.26 15.77 7.10
CA PRO A 78 -34.70 15.94 8.47
C PRO A 78 -35.47 14.70 8.94
N VAL A 79 -34.77 13.56 9.06
CA VAL A 79 -35.32 12.31 9.58
C VAL A 79 -34.54 11.87 10.82
N TYR A 80 -34.40 12.79 11.76
CA TYR A 80 -34.25 12.43 13.16
C TYR A 80 -35.24 13.27 13.96
N GLY A 81 -36.50 12.82 13.96
CA GLY A 81 -37.49 13.33 14.89
C GLY A 81 -37.00 13.03 16.30
N TYR A 82 -36.66 14.07 17.05
CA TYR A 82 -36.56 13.99 18.50
C TYR A 82 -37.96 13.64 18.99
N VAL A 83 -38.22 12.35 19.20
CA VAL A 83 -39.42 11.92 19.91
C VAL A 83 -39.13 12.24 21.37
N ASP A 84 -39.68 13.36 21.80
CA ASP A 84 -39.81 13.68 23.21
C ASP A 84 -40.74 12.62 23.81
N ASP A 85 -40.18 11.51 24.28
CA ASP A 85 -40.90 10.53 25.11
C ASP A 85 -41.10 11.15 26.52
N GLU A 86 -41.69 12.34 26.56
CA GLU A 86 -42.29 12.87 27.77
C GLU A 86 -43.73 12.35 27.87
N ALA A 87 -43.93 11.61 28.96
CA ALA A 87 -45.19 11.14 29.52
C ALA A 87 -45.71 9.78 29.03
N SER A 88 -45.79 8.89 30.02
CA SER A 88 -46.73 7.77 30.14
C SER A 88 -46.35 6.45 29.47
N GLN A 89 -45.53 5.64 30.16
CA GLN A 89 -45.80 4.22 30.49
C GLN A 89 -44.59 3.38 30.91
N PHE A 90 -43.45 3.99 31.27
CA PHE A 90 -42.28 3.20 31.72
C PHE A 90 -42.25 2.86 33.22
N GLU A 91 -43.13 3.46 34.04
CA GLU A 91 -43.11 3.32 35.50
C GLU A 91 -43.98 2.16 36.05
N GLY A 92 -44.67 1.41 35.18
CA GLY A 92 -45.61 0.36 35.59
C GLY A 92 -45.08 -1.08 35.55
N ALA A 93 -44.02 -1.37 34.79
CA ALA A 93 -43.65 -2.75 34.45
C ALA A 93 -42.25 -3.20 34.93
N LEU A 94 -41.38 -2.28 35.32
CA LEU A 94 -40.00 -2.60 35.73
C LEU A 94 -39.81 -2.83 37.24
N ALA A 95 -40.83 -2.57 38.05
CA ALA A 95 -40.76 -2.76 39.50
C ALA A 95 -41.04 -4.21 39.96
N LEU A 96 -41.41 -5.14 39.06
CA LEU A 96 -41.95 -6.45 39.48
C LEU A 96 -41.33 -7.70 38.84
N ALA A 97 -40.22 -7.59 38.09
CA ALA A 97 -39.60 -8.75 37.45
C ALA A 97 -38.09 -8.79 37.68
N ASN A 98 -37.73 -9.15 38.91
CA ASN A 98 -36.61 -10.04 39.24
C ASN A 98 -35.59 -10.35 38.14
N GLY A 99 -34.33 -10.09 38.47
CA GLY A 99 -33.28 -11.10 38.28
C GLY A 99 -32.32 -10.85 37.13
N GLY A 100 -31.27 -10.07 37.43
CA GLY A 100 -29.89 -10.41 37.09
C GLY A 100 -29.48 -10.48 35.61
N THR A 101 -28.31 -9.92 35.35
CA THR A 101 -27.39 -10.30 34.25
C THR A 101 -27.90 -10.12 32.83
N HIS A 102 -27.42 -9.07 32.16
CA HIS A 102 -26.59 -9.21 30.94
C HIS A 102 -25.93 -7.86 30.61
N MET A 103 -24.93 -7.48 31.42
CA MET A 103 -23.91 -6.52 30.96
C MET A 103 -23.00 -7.27 29.99
N TYR A 104 -23.12 -6.98 28.69
CA TYR A 104 -22.23 -7.54 27.68
C TYR A 104 -20.83 -6.91 27.83
N ALA A 105 -19.94 -7.61 28.53
CA ALA A 105 -18.51 -7.27 28.58
C ALA A 105 -17.80 -7.82 27.34
N LEU A 106 -17.49 -6.95 26.38
CA LEU A 106 -16.63 -7.27 25.23
C LEU A 106 -15.20 -7.53 25.72
N ARG A 107 -14.80 -8.80 25.84
CA ARG A 107 -13.41 -9.18 26.10
C ARG A 107 -12.61 -9.14 24.80
N LEU A 108 -11.68 -8.19 24.68
CA LEU A 108 -10.62 -8.19 23.68
C LEU A 108 -9.66 -9.35 23.97
N GLN A 109 -9.67 -10.40 23.14
CA GLN A 109 -8.62 -11.42 23.16
C GLN A 109 -7.39 -10.90 22.39
N PRO A 110 -6.20 -10.78 23.01
CA PRO A 110 -4.97 -10.51 22.28
C PRO A 110 -4.45 -11.81 21.65
N ASN A 111 -4.65 -11.98 20.35
CA ASN A 111 -3.95 -13.00 19.57
C ASN A 111 -2.71 -12.36 18.92
N GLN A 112 -1.53 -12.67 19.46
CA GLN A 112 -0.26 -12.46 18.76
C GLN A 112 0.22 -13.81 18.22
N PRO A 113 0.29 -14.01 16.88
CA PRO A 113 1.11 -15.06 16.34
C PRO A 113 2.55 -14.53 16.17
N ASN A 114 3.45 -14.99 17.04
CA ASN A 114 4.88 -15.00 16.76
C ASN A 114 5.13 -15.90 15.55
N LEU A 115 5.82 -15.40 14.53
CA LEU A 115 6.43 -16.25 13.51
C LEU A 115 7.94 -15.98 13.50
N HIS A 116 8.66 -17.02 13.89
CA HIS A 116 10.09 -17.21 13.68
C HIS A 116 10.39 -17.56 12.21
#